data_AF-A0A936YUF3-F1
#
_entry.id   AF-A0A936YUF3-F1
#
_cell.length_a   1.000
_cell.length_b   1.000
_cell.length_c   1.000
_cell.angle_alpha   90.00
_cell.angle_beta   90.00
_cell.angle_gamma   90.00
#
_symmetry.space_group_name_H-M   'P 1'
#
loop_
_entity.id
_entity.type
_entity.pdbx_description
1 polymer ?
#
loop_
_entity_poly.entity_id
_entity_poly.type
_entity_poly.pdbx_seq_one_letter_code
_entity_poly.pdbx_strand_id
1 'polypeptide(L)' 'MKHLFSVAILPIVLGGCAATPPAEVTTPRDPSDVAATITLSRFHSPVSGYAHRMPVDPKPWRKLNEDVSPDGGDAS' A
#
# COMPACT_ATOMS: atom_id res chain seq x y z
N MET A 1 14.63 23.87 38.85
CA MET A 1 14.18 23.93 37.43
C MET A 1 15.19 23.34 36.44
N LYS A 2 16.52 23.47 36.63
CA LYS A 2 17.53 22.94 35.69
C LYS A 2 17.48 21.41 35.52
N HIS A 3 17.16 20.66 36.58
CA HIS A 3 17.07 19.19 36.54
C HIS A 3 15.86 18.65 35.76
N LEU A 4 14.79 19.44 35.60
CA LEU A 4 13.60 19.03 34.84
C LEU A 4 13.87 19.03 33.33
N PHE A 5 14.69 19.96 32.84
CA PHE A 5 15.15 19.98 31.45
C PHE A 5 16.02 18.76 31.13
N SER A 6 16.87 18.33 32.05
CA SER A 6 17.71 17.13 31.86
C SER A 6 16.89 15.85 31.75
N VAL A 7 15.82 15.71 32.55
CA VAL A 7 14.93 14.53 32.52
C VAL A 7 14.12 14.48 31.22
N ALA A 8 13.75 15.62 30.63
CA ALA A 8 13.02 15.66 29.37
C ALA A 8 13.89 15.43 28.12
N ILE A 9 15.16 15.88 28.14
CA ILE A 9 16.07 15.78 27.00
C ILE A 9 16.67 14.37 26.86
N LEU A 10 16.93 13.69 27.97
CA LEU A 10 17.56 12.36 27.98
C LEU A 10 16.78 11.29 27.19
N PRO A 11 15.44 11.13 27.33
CA PRO A 11 14.69 10.14 26.55
C PRO A 11 14.60 10.50 25.06
N ILE A 12 14.65 11.80 24.71
CA ILE A 12 14.66 12.25 23.31
C ILE A 12 15.98 11.86 22.64
N VAL A 13 17.10 12.06 23.33
CA VAL A 13 18.44 11.71 22.81
C VAL A 13 18.63 10.19 22.72
N LEU A 14 18.14 9.44 23.71
CA LEU A 14 18.26 7.97 23.73
C LEU A 14 17.23 7.28 22.81
N GLY A 15 16.05 7.86 22.61
CA GLY A 15 14.98 7.31 21.76
C GLY A 15 15.27 7.40 20.26
N GLY A 16 16.17 8.28 19.82
CA GLY A 16 16.55 8.43 18.41
C GLY A 16 17.37 7.26 17.84
N CYS A 17 17.91 6.37 18.68
CA CYS A 17 18.77 5.27 18.24
C CYS A 17 18.00 3.94 17.98
N ALA A 18 16.70 3.88 18.28
CA ALA A 18 15.87 2.69 18.11
C ALA A 18 14.86 2.84 16.97
N ALA A 19 15.27 3.39 15.83
CA ALA A 19 14.48 3.36 14.60
C ALA A 19 14.50 1.95 13.99
N THR A 20 14.01 0.96 14.76
CA THR A 20 13.71 -0.35 14.23
C THR A 20 12.40 -0.20 13.45
N PRO A 21 12.40 -0.43 12.12
CA PRO A 21 11.17 -0.44 11.36
C PRO A 21 10.20 -1.48 11.97
N PRO A 22 8.87 -1.25 11.91
CA PRO A 22 7.91 -2.27 12.32
C PRO A 22 8.21 -3.59 11.60
N ALA A 23 7.95 -4.72 12.25
CA ALA A 23 8.31 -6.03 11.70
C ALA A 23 7.67 -6.29 10.32
N GLU A 24 6.53 -5.67 10.00
CA GLU A 24 5.90 -5.72 8.69
C GLU A 24 6.62 -4.90 7.60
N VAL A 25 7.51 -3.97 7.97
CA VAL A 25 8.26 -3.13 7.04
C VAL A 25 9.66 -3.70 6.87
N THR A 26 9.78 -4.68 5.97
CA THR A 26 11.09 -5.04 5.42
C THR A 26 11.68 -3.79 4.75
N THR A 27 12.77 -3.26 5.32
CA THR A 27 13.58 -2.23 4.65
C THR A 27 13.98 -2.74 3.27
N PRO A 28 13.83 -1.93 2.20
CA PRO A 28 14.39 -2.27 0.91
C PRO A 28 15.87 -2.63 1.08
N ARG A 29 16.25 -3.84 0.66
CA ARG A 29 17.63 -4.31 0.78
C ARG A 29 18.51 -3.48 -0.16
N ASP A 30 19.73 -3.18 0.28
CA ASP A 30 20.71 -2.48 -0.54
C ASP A 30 20.95 -3.27 -1.85
N PRO A 31 20.77 -2.66 -3.03
CA PRO A 31 20.98 -3.35 -4.30
C PRO A 31 22.43 -3.81 -4.52
N SER A 32 23.39 -3.31 -3.73
CA SER A 32 24.80 -3.71 -3.76
C SER A 32 25.17 -4.82 -2.77
N ASP A 33 24.23 -5.28 -1.92
CA ASP A 33 24.48 -6.36 -0.97
C ASP A 33 24.65 -7.72 -1.67
N VAL A 34 25.87 -8.23 -1.67
CA VAL A 34 26.23 -9.53 -2.28
C VAL A 34 25.59 -10.73 -1.58
N ALA A 35 25.13 -10.58 -0.33
CA ALA A 35 24.39 -11.61 0.40
C ALA A 35 22.87 -11.54 0.12
N ALA A 36 22.42 -10.60 -0.72
CA ALA A 36 21.02 -10.49 -1.11
C ALA A 36 20.58 -11.68 -1.96
N THR A 37 19.56 -12.38 -1.48
CA THR A 37 18.91 -13.42 -2.29
C THR A 37 18.10 -12.75 -3.40
N ILE A 38 18.36 -13.14 -4.64
CA ILE A 38 17.54 -12.75 -5.78
C ILE A 38 16.27 -13.62 -5.73
N THR A 39 15.12 -13.03 -5.42
CA THR A 39 13.85 -13.72 -5.62
C THR A 39 13.65 -13.88 -7.13
N LEU A 40 13.74 -15.10 -7.63
CA LEU A 40 13.38 -15.40 -9.01
C LEU A 40 11.87 -15.17 -9.18
N SER A 41 11.51 -13.99 -9.68
CA SER A 41 10.16 -13.78 -10.20
C SER A 41 10.06 -14.55 -11.51
N ARG A 42 9.08 -15.46 -11.60
CA ARG A 42 8.80 -16.12 -12.87
C ARG A 42 8.15 -15.11 -13.80
N PHE A 43 8.48 -15.16 -15.08
CA PHE A 43 7.75 -14.39 -16.07
C PHE A 43 6.28 -14.83 -16.06
N HIS A 44 5.37 -13.88 -15.85
CA HIS A 44 3.94 -14.07 -16.01
C HIS A 44 3.48 -13.25 -17.21
N SER A 45 2.80 -13.90 -18.16
CA SER A 45 2.23 -13.20 -19.31
C SER A 45 1.11 -12.27 -18.84
N PRO A 46 1.12 -10.98 -19.23
CA PRO A 46 0.06 -10.04 -18.88
C PRO A 46 -1.29 -10.38 -19.54
N VAL A 47 -1.27 -11.27 -20.53
CA VAL A 47 -2.47 -11.80 -21.22
C VAL A 47 -2.79 -13.23 -20.81
N SER A 48 -2.11 -13.78 -19.79
CA SER A 48 -2.48 -15.08 -19.25
C SER A 48 -3.93 -15.04 -18.75
N GLY A 49 -4.76 -15.97 -19.22
CA GLY A 49 -6.19 -15.99 -18.89
C GLY A 49 -7.04 -14.99 -19.68
N TYR A 50 -6.50 -14.32 -20.69
CA TYR A 50 -7.30 -13.47 -21.56
C TYR A 50 -8.35 -14.30 -22.32
N ALA A 51 -9.62 -13.99 -22.05
CA ALA A 51 -10.74 -14.43 -22.86
C ALA A 51 -11.08 -13.32 -23.86
N HIS A 52 -11.13 -13.67 -25.15
CA HIS A 52 -11.53 -12.74 -26.19
C HIS A 52 -12.96 -12.24 -25.94
N ARG A 53 -13.17 -10.93 -26.05
CA ARG A 53 -14.47 -10.28 -25.92
C ARG A 53 -14.72 -9.41 -27.13
N MET A 54 -15.90 -9.55 -27.71
CA MET A 54 -16.38 -8.69 -28.79
C MET A 54 -17.24 -7.57 -28.22
N PRO A 55 -17.23 -6.37 -28.84
CA PRO A 55 -18.20 -5.34 -28.52
C PRO A 55 -19.62 -5.90 -28.63
N VAL A 56 -20.44 -5.58 -27.65
CA VAL A 56 -21.88 -5.84 -27.65
C VAL A 56 -22.60 -4.50 -27.61
N ASP A 57 -23.90 -4.51 -27.89
CA ASP A 57 -24.72 -3.31 -27.77
C ASP A 57 -24.60 -2.69 -26.36
N PRO A 58 -24.64 -1.36 -26.25
CA PRO A 58 -24.60 -0.68 -24.97
C PRO A 58 -25.69 -1.20 -24.04
N LYS A 59 -25.30 -1.61 -22.82
CA LYS A 59 -26.27 -1.93 -21.77
C LYS A 59 -26.98 -0.64 -21.31
N PRO A 60 -28.21 -0.74 -20.78
CA PRO A 60 -28.93 0.41 -20.22
C PRO A 60 -28.27 0.88 -18.92
N TRP A 61 -27.20 1.67 -19.06
CA TRP A 61 -26.30 2.10 -17.97
C TRP A 61 -27.04 2.85 -16.85
N ARG A 62 -28.09 3.61 -17.18
CA ARG A 62 -28.91 4.33 -16.20
C ARG A 62 -29.52 3.36 -15.17
N LYS A 63 -30.14 2.29 -15.65
CA LYS A 63 -30.74 1.26 -14.79
C LYS A 63 -29.68 0.58 -13.92
N LEU A 64 -28.51 0.29 -14.49
CA LEU A 64 -27.40 -0.29 -13.73
C LEU A 64 -26.90 0.63 -12.61
N ASN A 65 -26.90 1.94 -12.84
CA ASN A 65 -26.53 2.92 -11.82
C ASN A 65 -27.60 3.08 -10.74
N GLU A 66 -28.88 3.05 -11.12
CA GLU A 66 -30.02 3.05 -10.20
C GLU A 66 -30.00 1.78 -9.31
N ASP A 67 -29.76 0.61 -9.90
CA ASP A 67 -29.72 -0.70 -9.20
C ASP A 67 -28.58 -0.81 -8.17
N VAL A 68 -27.46 -0.10 -8.36
CA VAL A 68 -26.31 -0.10 -7.42
C VAL A 68 -26.24 1.16 -6.55
N SER A 69 -27.19 2.08 -6.71
CA SER A 69 -27.26 3.26 -5.86
C SER A 69 -27.70 2.81 -4.47
N PRO A 70 -26.89 3.01 -3.41
CA PRO A 70 -27.36 2.79 -2.05
C PRO A 70 -28.49 3.79 -1.81
N ASP A 71 -29.72 3.28 -1.73
CA ASP A 71 -31.00 3.98 -1.55
C ASP A 71 -30.94 5.50 -1.63
N GLY A 72 -31.21 6.01 -2.84
CA GLY A 72 -31.56 7.42 -3.07
C GLY A 72 -30.47 8.37 -2.62
N GLY A 73 -29.40 8.50 -3.40
CA GLY A 73 -28.43 9.56 -3.22
C GLY A 73 -29.15 10.90 -3.03
N ASP A 74 -29.12 11.39 -1.80
CA ASP A 74 -29.70 12.67 -1.42
C ASP A 74 -29.17 13.72 -2.38
N ALA A 75 -30.07 14.25 -3.21
CA ALA A 75 -29.77 15.38 -4.07
C ALA A 75 -29.35 16.54 -3.16
N SER A 76 -28.05 16.83 -3.14
CA SER A 76 -27.51 18.08 -2.59
C SER A 76 -27.79 19.24 -3.53
#